data_AF-A0A8D8MFI8-F1
#
_entry.id   AF-A0A8D8MFI8-F1
#
_cell.length_a   1.000
_cell.length_b   1.000
_cell.length_c   1.000
_cell.angle_alpha   90.00
_cell.angle_beta   90.00
_cell.angle_gamma   90.00
#
_symmetry.space_group_name_H-M   'P 1'
#
loop_
_entity.id
_entity.type
_entity.pdbx_description
1 polymer ?
#
loop_
_entity_poly.entity_id
_entity_poly.type
_entity_poly.pdbx_seq_one_letter_code
_entity_poly.pdbx_strand_id
1 'polypeptide(L)'
;MNSLDTAGLPPIILDSVSIPLVAKARNLGVYVDNKLSWESHVIEVRKRVCYSLHTLSRFRKVFPKELKKRLIEALVFPIFDYCDVVYSPNLKVESSKSLQLAQNACVRYVCNLRKFDRVSKHYLGQDWMRVDTRQNLHMLLLLFNLLRSQGPQYFQETWNYLKPEGFIL
;
A
#
# COMPACT_ATOMS: atom_id res chain seq x y z
N MET A 1 1.39 -8.14 -22.23
CA MET A 1 1.06 -9.39 -22.93
C MET A 1 2.26 -10.33 -22.85
N ASN A 2 2.69 -10.66 -21.62
CA ASN A 2 3.83 -11.55 -21.37
C ASN A 2 3.32 -12.65 -20.43
N SER A 3 2.75 -13.72 -20.99
CA SER A 3 2.55 -14.96 -20.22
C SER A 3 3.84 -15.75 -20.35
N LEU A 4 4.63 -15.77 -19.29
CA LEU A 4 5.74 -16.72 -19.19
C LEU A 4 5.13 -18.12 -19.31
N ASP A 5 5.64 -18.92 -20.24
CA ASP A 5 5.18 -20.29 -20.44
C ASP A 5 5.74 -21.15 -19.30
N THR A 6 4.85 -21.52 -18.38
CA THR A 6 5.24 -22.14 -17.10
C THR A 6 5.28 -23.66 -17.17
N ALA A 7 4.79 -24.24 -18.26
CA ALA A 7 4.67 -25.69 -18.44
C ALA A 7 6.01 -26.41 -18.69
N GLY A 8 7.06 -25.67 -19.10
CA GLY A 8 8.37 -26.23 -19.44
C GLY A 8 9.50 -25.92 -18.45
N LEU A 9 9.20 -25.27 -17.31
CA LEU A 9 10.23 -24.90 -16.34
C LEU A 9 10.57 -26.10 -15.44
N PRO A 10 11.87 -26.38 -15.19
CA PRO A 10 12.26 -27.42 -14.26
C PRO A 10 11.75 -27.09 -12.84
N PRO A 11 11.33 -28.10 -12.06
CA PRO A 11 10.84 -27.87 -10.70
C PRO A 11 11.96 -27.32 -9.83
N ILE A 12 11.67 -26.24 -9.10
CA ILE A 12 12.58 -25.68 -8.10
C ILE A 12 12.52 -26.59 -6.87
N ILE A 13 13.66 -27.15 -6.49
CA ILE A 13 13.79 -28.02 -5.32
C ILE A 13 14.62 -27.30 -4.26
N LEU A 14 14.09 -27.16 -3.06
CA LEU A 14 14.77 -26.62 -1.90
C LEU A 14 14.72 -27.70 -0.79
N ASP A 15 15.87 -28.11 -0.26
CA ASP A 15 15.96 -29.15 0.78
C ASP A 15 15.16 -30.43 0.45
N SER A 16 15.27 -30.89 -0.80
CA SER A 16 14.53 -32.06 -1.34
C SER A 16 13.00 -31.87 -1.42
N VAL A 17 12.49 -30.66 -1.20
CA VAL A 17 11.07 -30.31 -1.35
C VAL A 17 10.86 -29.54 -2.66
N SER A 18 9.93 -30.01 -3.49
CA SER A 18 9.51 -29.29 -4.70
C SER A 18 8.63 -28.09 -4.33
N ILE A 19 9.05 -26.90 -4.75
CA ILE A 19 8.28 -25.66 -4.54
C ILE A 19 7.26 -25.52 -5.68
N PRO A 20 5.95 -25.53 -5.38
CA PRO A 20 4.93 -25.41 -6.41
C PRO A 20 4.91 -24.01 -7.00
N LEU A 21 4.81 -23.92 -8.32
CA LEU A 21 4.58 -22.65 -8.98
C LEU A 21 3.11 -22.26 -8.82
N VAL A 22 2.88 -21.13 -8.15
CA VAL A 22 1.54 -20.61 -7.90
C VAL A 22 1.34 -19.26 -8.60
N ALA A 23 0.13 -19.02 -9.10
CA ALA A 23 -0.20 -17.74 -9.73
C ALA A 23 -0.20 -16.56 -8.73
N LYS A 24 -0.41 -16.85 -7.45
CA LYS A 24 -0.48 -15.89 -6.36
C LYS A 24 -0.01 -16.55 -5.06
N ALA A 25 0.87 -15.89 -4.33
CA ALA A 25 1.34 -16.30 -3.01
C ALA A 25 1.03 -15.21 -1.97
N ARG A 26 0.86 -15.61 -0.70
CA ARG A 26 0.73 -14.68 0.42
C ARG A 26 2.01 -14.74 1.24
N ASN A 27 2.71 -13.61 1.37
CA ASN A 27 3.90 -13.49 2.19
C ASN A 27 3.73 -12.35 3.20
N LEU A 28 3.86 -12.65 4.49
CA LEU A 28 3.68 -11.68 5.60
C LEU A 28 2.41 -10.81 5.50
N GLY A 29 1.34 -11.31 4.87
CA GLY A 29 0.10 -10.52 4.69
C GLY A 29 0.03 -9.70 3.39
N VAL A 30 1.12 -9.62 2.62
CA VAL A 30 1.15 -9.09 1.26
C VAL A 30 0.85 -10.21 0.26
N TYR A 31 0.11 -9.89 -0.79
CA TYR A 31 -0.16 -10.85 -1.87
C TYR A 31 0.71 -10.52 -3.08
N VAL A 32 1.52 -11.48 -3.49
CA VAL A 32 2.42 -11.37 -4.64
C VAL A 32 1.83 -12.20 -5.77
N ASP A 33 1.60 -11.60 -6.92
CA ASP A 33 1.16 -12.29 -8.14
C ASP A 33 2.34 -12.58 -9.07
N ASN A 34 2.20 -13.59 -9.93
CA ASN A 34 3.24 -13.99 -10.88
C ASN A 34 3.65 -12.90 -11.89
N LYS A 35 2.83 -11.85 -12.04
CA LYS A 35 3.09 -10.69 -12.90
C LYS A 35 3.59 -9.46 -12.13
N LEU A 36 3.73 -9.56 -10.79
CA LEU A 36 4.06 -8.45 -9.90
C LEU A 36 3.20 -7.19 -10.17
N SER A 37 1.94 -7.39 -10.56
CA SER A 37 0.99 -6.29 -10.82
C SER A 37 0.39 -5.75 -9.52
N TRP A 38 0.46 -6.52 -8.43
CA TRP A 38 -0.08 -6.19 -7.12
C TRP A 38 -1.60 -5.94 -7.08
N GLU A 39 -2.32 -6.20 -8.17
CA GLU A 39 -3.78 -5.98 -8.27
C GLU A 39 -4.53 -6.77 -7.22
N SER A 40 -4.15 -8.05 -7.06
CA SER A 40 -4.71 -8.92 -6.03
C SER A 40 -4.50 -8.40 -4.61
N HIS A 41 -3.38 -7.73 -4.36
CA HIS A 41 -3.11 -7.12 -3.06
C HIS A 41 -3.96 -5.87 -2.85
N VAL A 42 -4.04 -4.99 -3.85
CA VAL A 42 -4.87 -3.78 -3.81
C VAL A 42 -6.34 -4.10 -3.59
N ILE A 43 -6.86 -5.16 -4.22
CA ILE A 43 -8.23 -5.64 -4.01
C ILE A 43 -8.44 -6.01 -2.53
N GLU A 44 -7.48 -6.71 -1.92
CA GLU A 44 -7.58 -7.11 -0.51
C GLU A 44 -7.48 -5.90 0.43
N VAL A 45 -6.53 -4.98 0.19
CA VAL A 45 -6.40 -3.72 0.95
C VAL A 45 -7.72 -2.96 0.91
N ARG A 46 -8.30 -2.77 -0.28
CA ARG A 46 -9.61 -2.12 -0.45
C ARG A 46 -10.70 -2.85 0.32
N LYS A 47 -10.76 -4.17 0.24
CA LYS A 47 -11.76 -4.99 0.95
C LYS A 47 -11.67 -4.77 2.47
N ARG A 48 -10.47 -4.80 3.04
CA ARG A 48 -10.22 -4.55 4.46
C ARG A 48 -10.62 -3.13 4.88
N VAL A 49 -10.30 -2.13 4.06
CA VAL A 49 -10.72 -0.73 4.27
C VAL A 49 -12.24 -0.62 4.26
N CYS A 50 -12.90 -1.18 3.24
CA CYS A 50 -14.36 -1.15 3.13
C CYS A 50 -15.05 -1.86 4.31
N TYR A 51 -14.51 -2.98 4.78
CA TYR A 51 -15.03 -3.69 5.94
C TYR A 51 -14.90 -2.86 7.23
N SER A 52 -13.74 -2.22 7.43
CA SER A 52 -13.48 -1.34 8.57
C SER A 52 -14.42 -0.13 8.55
N LEU A 53 -14.58 0.50 7.39
CA LEU A 53 -15.54 1.58 7.19
C LEU A 53 -16.99 1.14 7.41
N HIS A 54 -17.39 -0.04 6.94
CA HIS A 54 -18.74 -0.56 7.15
C HIS A 54 -19.03 -0.72 8.64
N THR A 55 -18.07 -1.25 9.40
CA THR A 55 -18.19 -1.40 10.85
C THR A 55 -18.34 -0.04 11.55
N LEU A 56 -17.46 0.91 11.22
CA LEU A 56 -17.51 2.29 11.75
C LEU A 56 -18.77 3.05 11.32
N SER A 57 -19.33 2.73 10.15
CA SER A 57 -20.53 3.39 9.60
C SER A 57 -21.78 3.19 10.44
N ARG A 58 -21.85 2.10 11.22
CA ARG A 58 -22.97 1.82 12.14
C ARG A 58 -23.11 2.91 13.21
N PHE A 59 -21.99 3.48 13.64
CA PHE A 59 -21.94 4.53 14.65
C PHE A 59 -21.77 5.94 14.04
N ARG A 60 -21.98 6.06 12.72
CA ARG A 60 -21.77 7.32 11.98
C ARG A 60 -22.56 8.50 12.54
N LYS A 61 -23.78 8.28 13.04
CA LYS A 61 -24.61 9.37 13.59
C LYS A 61 -24.23 9.74 15.03
N VAL A 62 -23.54 8.84 15.73
CA VAL A 62 -23.22 8.99 17.16
C VAL A 62 -21.91 9.76 17.35
N PHE A 63 -20.90 9.48 16.52
CA PHE A 63 -19.57 10.06 16.73
C PHE A 63 -19.44 11.50 16.20
N PRO A 64 -18.82 12.41 16.98
CA PRO A 64 -18.37 13.70 16.50
C PRO A 64 -17.37 13.55 15.35
N LYS A 65 -17.26 14.59 14.50
CA LYS A 65 -16.37 14.59 13.33
C LYS A 65 -14.91 14.30 13.70
N GLU A 66 -14.41 14.91 14.78
CA GLU A 66 -13.03 14.75 15.24
C GLU A 66 -12.73 13.32 15.68
N LEU A 67 -13.66 12.69 16.42
CA LEU A 67 -13.51 11.29 16.81
C LEU A 67 -13.50 10.36 15.59
N LYS A 68 -14.34 10.61 14.60
CA LYS A 68 -14.31 9.86 13.33
C LYS A 68 -12.97 9.98 12.63
N LYS A 69 -12.40 11.20 12.56
CA LYS A 69 -11.08 11.45 11.96
C LYS A 69 -10.03 10.56 12.62
N ARG A 70 -9.93 10.62 13.95
CA ARG A 70 -8.98 9.81 14.74
C ARG A 70 -9.19 8.31 14.57
N LEU A 71 -10.44 7.84 14.52
CA LEU A 71 -10.73 6.42 14.29
C LEU A 71 -10.26 5.94 12.91
N ILE A 72 -10.44 6.76 11.88
CA ILE A 72 -9.93 6.44 10.54
C ILE A 72 -8.40 6.41 10.53
N GLU A 73 -7.76 7.41 11.13
CA GLU A 73 -6.30 7.49 11.21
C GLU A 73 -5.70 6.31 11.99
N ALA A 74 -6.33 5.89 13.08
CA ALA A 74 -5.83 4.79 13.91
C ALA A 74 -6.12 3.40 13.33
N LEU A 75 -7.27 3.20 12.68
CA LEU A 75 -7.74 1.86 12.28
C LEU A 75 -7.65 1.59 10.78
N VAL A 76 -7.75 2.62 9.94
CA VAL A 76 -7.87 2.45 8.49
C VAL A 76 -6.58 2.83 7.76
N PHE A 77 -5.91 3.91 8.16
CA PHE A 77 -4.64 4.31 7.53
C PHE A 77 -3.54 3.25 7.61
N PRO A 78 -3.36 2.53 8.74
CA PRO A 78 -2.38 1.44 8.79
C PRO A 78 -2.63 0.33 7.76
N ILE A 79 -3.87 0.17 7.29
CA ILE A 79 -4.21 -0.80 6.23
C ILE A 79 -3.67 -0.33 4.87
N PHE A 80 -3.67 0.98 4.62
CA PHE A 80 -3.09 1.58 3.41
C PHE A 80 -1.57 1.62 3.45
N ASP A 81 -0.99 1.91 4.62
CA ASP A 81 0.44 2.10 4.79
C ASP A 81 1.22 0.79 4.83
N TYR A 82 0.54 -0.31 5.14
CA TYR A 82 1.21 -1.59 5.29
C TYR A 82 1.84 -2.04 3.96
N CYS A 83 3.18 -2.06 3.94
CA CYS A 83 4.00 -2.41 2.77
C CYS A 83 3.74 -1.56 1.53
N ASP A 84 3.26 -0.33 1.70
CA ASP A 84 2.92 0.56 0.60
C ASP A 84 4.12 0.90 -0.30
N VAL A 85 5.30 1.06 0.27
CA VAL A 85 6.55 1.28 -0.48
C VAL A 85 6.93 0.07 -1.36
N VAL A 86 6.50 -1.15 -1.00
CA VAL A 86 6.84 -2.35 -1.76
C VAL A 86 6.06 -2.43 -3.07
N TYR A 87 4.74 -2.19 -3.03
CA TYR A 87 3.89 -2.38 -4.19
C TYR A 87 3.65 -1.09 -4.99
N SER A 88 3.73 0.09 -4.35
CA SER A 88 3.44 1.38 -5.01
C SER A 88 4.22 1.65 -6.31
N PRO A 89 5.52 1.30 -6.47
CA PRO A 89 6.26 1.62 -7.69
C PRO A 89 5.73 0.92 -8.95
N ASN A 90 5.11 -0.25 -8.78
CA ASN A 90 4.67 -1.11 -9.88
C ASN A 90 3.13 -1.14 -10.03
N LEU A 91 2.42 -0.21 -9.38
CA LEU A 91 0.96 -0.15 -9.49
C LEU A 91 0.52 0.40 -10.85
N LYS A 92 -0.47 -0.27 -11.44
CA LYS A 92 -1.24 0.29 -12.55
C LYS A 92 -2.05 1.51 -12.08
N VAL A 93 -2.29 2.43 -13.01
CA VAL A 93 -3.11 3.64 -12.78
C VAL A 93 -4.49 3.30 -12.21
N GLU A 94 -5.11 2.21 -12.65
CA GLU A 94 -6.43 1.76 -12.18
C GLU A 94 -6.40 1.32 -10.71
N SER A 95 -5.36 0.59 -10.32
CA SER A 95 -5.13 0.15 -8.94
C SER A 95 -4.89 1.34 -8.01
N SER A 96 -4.06 2.31 -8.43
CA SER A 96 -3.85 3.56 -7.67
C SER A 96 -5.15 4.36 -7.51
N LYS A 97 -5.93 4.52 -8.60
CA LYS A 97 -7.27 5.13 -8.55
C LYS A 97 -8.22 4.41 -7.58
N SER A 98 -8.18 3.08 -7.56
CA SER A 98 -9.01 2.27 -6.66
C SER A 98 -8.69 2.54 -5.18
N LEU A 99 -7.40 2.65 -4.83
CA LEU A 99 -6.97 3.05 -3.48
C LEU A 99 -7.43 4.47 -3.13
N GLN A 100 -7.29 5.41 -4.07
CA GLN A 100 -7.75 6.78 -3.86
C GLN A 100 -9.27 6.86 -3.66
N LEU A 101 -10.05 6.02 -4.35
CA LEU A 101 -11.50 5.90 -4.13
C LEU A 101 -11.83 5.34 -2.74
N ALA A 102 -11.05 4.38 -2.24
CA ALA A 102 -11.19 3.87 -0.88
C ALA A 102 -10.89 4.96 0.18
N GLN A 103 -9.83 5.74 -0.02
CA GLN A 103 -9.53 6.89 0.85
C GLN A 103 -10.65 7.96 0.77
N ASN A 104 -11.18 8.23 -0.42
CA ASN A 104 -12.32 9.14 -0.60
C ASN A 104 -13.56 8.66 0.18
N ALA A 105 -13.78 7.36 0.31
CA ALA A 105 -14.87 6.82 1.13
C ALA A 105 -14.65 7.13 2.63
N CYS A 106 -13.41 7.13 3.11
CA CYS A 106 -13.07 7.53 4.48
C CYS A 106 -13.41 9.00 4.73
N VAL A 107 -13.05 9.90 3.81
CA VAL A 107 -13.39 11.33 3.93
C VAL A 107 -14.91 11.52 3.95
N ARG A 108 -15.64 10.79 3.11
CA ARG A 108 -17.12 10.84 3.12
C ARG A 108 -17.71 10.38 4.44
N TYR A 109 -17.12 9.37 5.08
CA TYR A 109 -17.55 8.92 6.40
C TYR A 109 -17.36 10.02 7.45
N VAL A 110 -16.17 10.64 7.51
CA VAL A 110 -15.87 11.69 8.49
C VAL A 110 -16.75 12.92 8.30
N CYS A 111 -16.87 13.41 7.06
CA CYS A 111 -17.64 14.61 6.71
C CYS A 111 -19.15 14.36 6.56
N ASN A 112 -19.63 13.15 6.84
CA ASN A 112 -21.03 12.76 6.66
C ASN A 112 -21.60 13.03 5.26
N LEU A 113 -20.80 12.88 4.21
CA LEU A 113 -21.21 13.13 2.83
C LEU A 113 -22.03 11.98 2.23
N ARG A 114 -22.81 12.27 1.20
CA ARG A 114 -23.50 11.28 0.38
C ARG A 114 -22.51 10.58 -0.57
N LYS A 115 -22.93 9.44 -1.12
CA LYS A 115 -22.10 8.58 -1.98
C LYS A 115 -21.48 9.33 -3.17
N PHE A 116 -22.25 10.22 -3.80
CA PHE A 116 -21.86 10.93 -5.03
C PHE A 116 -21.32 12.35 -4.79
N ASP A 117 -21.24 12.78 -3.53
CA ASP A 117 -20.73 14.12 -3.23
C ASP A 117 -19.24 14.23 -3.56
N ARG A 118 -18.85 15.41 -4.04
CA ARG A 118 -17.47 15.73 -4.42
C ARG A 118 -16.60 15.87 -3.17
N VAL A 119 -15.57 15.05 -3.06
CA VAL A 119 -14.70 14.96 -1.87
C VAL A 119 -13.60 16.03 -1.87
N SER A 120 -13.22 16.58 -3.04
CA SER A 120 -12.04 17.44 -3.19
C SER A 120 -11.96 18.62 -2.21
N LYS A 121 -13.09 19.28 -1.94
CA LYS A 121 -13.16 20.44 -1.02
C LYS A 121 -12.90 20.06 0.44
N HIS A 122 -13.12 18.80 0.80
CA HIS A 122 -13.04 18.33 2.17
C HIS A 122 -11.64 17.87 2.56
N TYR A 123 -10.75 17.61 1.60
CA TYR A 123 -9.35 17.25 1.89
C TYR A 123 -8.59 18.40 2.57
N LEU A 124 -8.79 19.65 2.14
CA LEU A 124 -8.12 20.82 2.75
C LEU A 124 -8.42 20.97 4.24
N GLY A 125 -9.58 20.52 4.71
CA GLY A 125 -9.97 20.65 6.10
C GLY A 125 -9.70 19.42 6.97
N GLN A 126 -9.01 18.39 6.46
CA GLN A 126 -8.72 17.15 7.21
C GLN A 126 -7.23 16.89 7.40
N ASP A 127 -6.34 17.68 6.78
CA ASP A 127 -4.88 17.48 6.80
C ASP A 127 -4.42 16.12 6.23
N TRP A 128 -5.27 15.46 5.47
CA TRP A 128 -4.96 14.16 4.88
C TRP A 128 -4.31 14.34 3.51
N MET A 129 -3.14 13.73 3.34
CA MET A 129 -2.49 13.59 2.04
C MET A 129 -3.24 12.58 1.17
N ARG A 130 -3.21 12.77 -0.16
CA ARG A 130 -3.66 11.75 -1.11
C ARG A 130 -2.82 10.48 -0.97
N VAL A 131 -3.40 9.32 -1.32
CA VAL A 131 -2.70 8.03 -1.22
C VAL A 131 -1.37 8.07 -1.97
N ASP A 132 -1.38 8.54 -3.22
CA ASP A 132 -0.18 8.62 -4.06
C ASP A 132 0.93 9.49 -3.44
N THR A 133 0.56 10.68 -2.96
CA THR A 133 1.50 11.59 -2.29
C THR A 133 2.08 10.99 -1.02
N ARG A 134 1.26 10.28 -0.24
CA ARG A 134 1.67 9.61 1.00
C ARG A 134 2.63 8.45 0.72
N GLN A 135 2.34 7.64 -0.29
CA GLN A 135 3.21 6.54 -0.73
C GLN A 135 4.56 7.05 -1.20
N ASN A 136 4.57 8.12 -2.01
CA ASN A 136 5.81 8.77 -2.44
C ASN A 136 6.61 9.32 -1.26
N LEU A 137 5.94 9.93 -0.27
CA LEU A 137 6.60 10.39 0.95
C LEU A 137 7.24 9.22 1.72
N HIS A 138 6.52 8.13 1.95
CA HIS A 138 7.06 6.96 2.66
C HIS A 138 8.25 6.34 1.91
N MET A 139 8.20 6.29 0.57
CA MET A 139 9.31 5.84 -0.25
C MET A 139 10.54 6.74 -0.11
N LEU A 140 10.35 8.06 -0.17
CA LEU A 140 11.43 9.03 0.00
C LEU A 140 12.04 8.97 1.40
N LEU A 141 11.21 8.81 2.44
CA LEU A 141 11.68 8.63 3.82
C LEU A 141 12.47 7.34 3.99
N LEU A 142 12.02 6.24 3.37
CA LEU A 142 12.77 4.99 3.35
C LEU A 142 14.14 5.19 2.69
N LEU A 143 14.17 5.78 1.51
CA LEU A 143 15.42 6.05 0.78
C LEU A 143 16.36 6.94 1.59
N PHE A 144 15.84 8.01 2.18
CA PHE A 144 16.61 8.92 3.03
C PHE A 144 17.22 8.21 4.24
N ASN A 145 16.47 7.34 4.92
CA ASN A 145 16.96 6.56 6.06
C ASN A 145 18.05 5.55 5.64
N LEU A 146 17.90 4.95 4.45
CA LEU A 146 18.91 4.07 3.87
C LEU A 146 20.21 4.84 3.57
N LEU A 147 20.12 6.02 2.94
CA LEU A 147 21.27 6.86 2.62
C LEU A 147 22.01 7.36 3.88
N ARG A 148 21.29 7.60 4.98
CA ARG A 148 21.88 8.01 6.27
C ARG A 148 22.41 6.86 7.13
N SER A 149 22.54 5.65 6.58
CA SER A 149 23.04 4.45 7.28
C SER A 149 22.25 4.06 8.53
N GLN A 150 20.97 4.45 8.61
CA GLN A 150 20.06 4.03 9.69
C GLN A 150 19.26 2.77 9.33
N GLY A 151 19.56 2.16 8.18
CA GLY A 151 18.96 0.91 7.74
C GLY A 151 19.66 -0.33 8.29
N PRO A 152 19.00 -1.50 8.24
CA PRO A 152 19.60 -2.78 8.59
C PRO A 152 20.92 -3.05 7.87
N GLN A 153 21.86 -3.72 8.54
CA GLN A 153 23.21 -3.97 8.02
C GLN A 153 23.20 -4.66 6.64
N TYR A 154 22.29 -5.62 6.41
CA TYR A 154 22.17 -6.31 5.13
C TYR A 154 21.86 -5.36 3.95
N PHE A 155 21.12 -4.28 4.19
CA PHE A 155 20.86 -3.28 3.15
C PHE A 155 22.09 -2.42 2.86
N GLN A 156 22.88 -2.10 3.88
CA GLN A 156 24.09 -1.29 3.71
C GLN A 156 25.14 -2.03 2.87
N GLU A 157 25.31 -3.33 3.11
CA GLU A 157 26.20 -4.20 2.35
C GLU A 157 25.81 -4.25 0.86
N THR A 158 24.50 -4.38 0.58
CA THR A 158 23.96 -4.42 -0.78
C THR A 158 23.99 -3.05 -1.48
N TRP A 159 23.91 -1.95 -0.72
CA TRP A 159 23.84 -0.59 -1.27
C TRP A 159 25.21 -0.03 -1.70
N ASN A 160 26.32 -0.65 -1.26
CA ASN A 160 27.67 -0.20 -1.61
C ASN A 160 27.95 -0.16 -3.12
N TYR A 161 27.21 -0.91 -3.94
CA TYR A 161 27.35 -0.94 -5.40
C TYR A 161 26.90 0.34 -6.12
N LEU A 162 26.14 1.21 -5.46
CA LEU A 162 25.62 2.45 -6.06
C LEU A 162 26.32 3.72 -5.57
N LYS A 163 27.37 3.63 -4.75
CA LYS A 163 28.24 4.80 -4.47
C LYS A 163 29.06 5.07 -5.74
N PRO A 164 28.77 6.12 -6.53
CA PRO A 164 29.76 6.59 -7.49
C PRO A 164 30.91 7.15 -6.64
N GLU A 165 32.15 6.84 -7.00
CA GLU A 165 33.32 7.50 -6.41
C GLU A 165 33.18 9.02 -6.60
N GLY A 166 32.68 9.76 -5.59
CA GLY A 166 32.56 11.21 -5.68
C GLY A 166 31.39 11.88 -4.96
N PHE A 167 30.39 11.17 -4.42
CA PHE A 167 29.35 11.81 -3.61
C PHE A 167 29.68 11.73 -2.12
N ILE A 168 30.23 12.83 -1.60
CA ILE A 168 30.38 13.09 -0.17
C ILE A 168 29.13 13.88 0.27
N LEU A 169 28.41 13.36 1.26
CA LEU A 169 27.46 14.13 2.09
C LEU A 169 28.11 14.39 3.44
#